data_AF-A0A353Y760-F1
#
_entry.id   AF-A0A353Y760-F1
#
_cell.length_a   1.000
_cell.length_b   1.000
_cell.length_c   1.000
_cell.angle_alpha   90.00
_cell.angle_beta   90.00
_cell.angle_gamma   90.00
#
_symmetry.space_group_name_H-M   'P 1'
#
loop_
_entity.id
_entity.type
_entity.pdbx_description
1 polymer ?
#
loop_
_entity_poly.entity_id
_entity_poly.type
_entity_poly.pdbx_seq_one_letter_code
_entity_poly.pdbx_strand_id
1 'polypeptide(L)'
;MSRYRGQSIALLTQHGKERVIAPALEPALDCRVQLVTGYDTDQLGTFTRDKPRPGTQLEAARRKARVGMTLSGLPVGLASEGSFAADPWTGMFAWNVEMVVLLDDRLGLEVVGMAQGAARSAQLQTADWAALEQYAQQQGFPEHQLVLRPEGPDDPRLDKGLADWAALRASFERCRAEAANGQVYAENDLRAHANPTRMQRIAEATRDLLQRLQTACPACDAPGYGLVGREPGLPCRDCGSPTQIYRAEVLQCPACQHREVRPRSDRQFADAAQCAHCNP
;
A
#
# COMPACT_ATOMS: atom_id res chain seq x y z
N MET A 1 -7.91 -28.68 0.89
CA MET A 1 -7.84 -28.07 2.24
C MET A 1 -6.76 -26.99 2.23
N SER A 2 -6.94 -25.88 2.93
CA SER A 2 -5.92 -24.82 3.01
C SER A 2 -4.63 -25.35 3.64
N ARG A 3 -3.47 -25.01 3.05
CA ARG A 3 -2.14 -25.37 3.57
C ARG A 3 -1.79 -24.65 4.88
N TYR A 4 -2.55 -23.62 5.24
CA TYR A 4 -2.39 -22.85 6.48
C TYR A 4 -3.40 -23.23 7.57
N ARG A 5 -4.22 -24.26 7.34
CA ARG A 5 -5.21 -24.74 8.33
C ARG A 5 -4.54 -25.03 9.68
N GLY A 6 -5.08 -24.45 10.74
CA GLY A 6 -4.61 -24.60 12.12
C GLY A 6 -3.26 -23.92 12.42
N GLN A 7 -2.68 -23.21 11.47
CA GLN A 7 -1.37 -22.57 11.64
C GLN A 7 -1.50 -21.17 12.24
N SER A 8 -0.50 -20.77 13.02
CA SER A 8 -0.34 -19.37 13.43
C SER A 8 0.64 -18.66 12.49
N ILE A 9 0.28 -17.45 12.07
CA ILE A 9 1.07 -16.62 11.16
C ILE A 9 1.41 -15.32 11.89
N ALA A 10 2.71 -15.02 12.00
CA ALA A 10 3.19 -13.82 12.68
C ALA A 10 2.89 -12.58 11.84
N LEU A 11 2.10 -11.63 12.35
CA LEU A 11 1.89 -10.34 11.72
C LEU A 11 2.63 -9.27 12.53
N LEU A 12 3.70 -8.72 11.98
CA LEU A 12 4.32 -7.52 12.53
C LEU A 12 3.77 -6.30 11.79
N THR A 13 2.95 -5.51 12.49
CA THR A 13 2.41 -4.25 11.97
C THR A 13 2.22 -3.25 13.10
N GLN A 14 2.09 -1.98 12.73
CA GLN A 14 1.55 -0.93 13.59
C GLN A 14 0.31 -0.32 12.93
N HIS A 15 -0.34 0.62 13.62
CA HIS A 15 -1.41 1.46 13.08
C HIS A 15 -2.70 0.70 12.69
N GLY A 16 -3.03 -0.38 13.38
CA GLY A 16 -4.36 -1.01 13.28
C GLY A 16 -4.63 -1.82 12.01
N LYS A 17 -3.60 -2.14 11.22
CA LYS A 17 -3.76 -2.84 9.92
C LYS A 17 -4.25 -4.28 10.08
N GLU A 18 -4.04 -4.89 11.24
CA GLU A 18 -4.56 -6.22 11.57
C GLU A 18 -6.07 -6.31 11.41
N ARG A 19 -6.79 -5.19 11.59
CA ARG A 19 -8.26 -5.09 11.44
C ARG A 19 -8.76 -5.39 10.04
N VAL A 20 -7.92 -5.27 9.02
CA VAL A 20 -8.28 -5.63 7.63
C VAL A 20 -7.51 -6.84 7.12
N ILE A 21 -6.35 -7.16 7.72
CA ILE A 21 -5.54 -8.32 7.33
C ILE A 21 -6.13 -9.61 7.90
N ALA A 22 -6.35 -9.67 9.22
CA ALA A 22 -6.78 -10.90 9.88
C ALA A 22 -8.18 -11.36 9.42
N PRO A 23 -9.21 -10.49 9.37
CA PRO A 23 -10.55 -10.93 8.96
C PRO A 23 -10.63 -11.42 7.51
N ALA A 24 -9.72 -10.98 6.65
CA ALA A 24 -9.65 -11.45 5.26
C ALA A 24 -8.97 -12.83 5.17
N LEU A 25 -7.94 -13.08 5.97
CA LEU A 25 -7.12 -14.30 5.86
C LEU A 25 -7.63 -15.45 6.73
N GLU A 26 -7.95 -15.20 8.00
CA GLU A 26 -8.24 -16.26 8.98
C GLU A 26 -9.38 -17.18 8.53
N PRO A 27 -10.57 -16.69 8.12
CA PRO A 27 -11.67 -17.57 7.74
C PRO A 27 -11.40 -18.35 6.45
N ALA A 28 -10.70 -17.72 5.50
CA ALA A 28 -10.47 -18.28 4.17
C ALA A 28 -9.31 -19.30 4.15
N LEU A 29 -8.32 -19.11 5.02
CA LEU A 29 -7.16 -19.98 5.15
C LEU A 29 -7.25 -20.94 6.35
N ASP A 30 -8.25 -20.75 7.22
CA ASP A 30 -8.42 -21.50 8.47
C ASP A 30 -7.17 -21.41 9.37
N CYS A 31 -6.54 -20.23 9.37
CA CYS A 31 -5.32 -19.93 10.13
C CYS A 31 -5.62 -18.92 11.25
N ARG A 32 -4.63 -18.66 12.10
CA ARG A 32 -4.67 -17.58 13.09
C ARG A 32 -3.58 -16.55 12.78
N VAL A 33 -3.96 -15.29 12.63
CA VAL A 33 -3.02 -14.18 12.48
C VAL A 33 -2.65 -13.68 13.87
N GLN A 34 -1.42 -13.95 14.28
CA GLN A 34 -0.89 -13.52 15.57
C GLN A 34 -0.20 -12.17 15.43
N LEU A 35 -0.80 -11.12 15.98
CA LEU A 35 -0.16 -9.82 16.06
C LEU A 35 1.10 -9.90 16.94
N VAL A 36 2.24 -9.53 16.38
CA VAL A 36 3.51 -9.42 17.10
C VAL A 36 3.69 -7.96 17.54
N THR A 37 3.73 -7.74 18.85
CA THR A 37 3.93 -6.43 19.48
C THR A 37 5.32 -6.33 20.10
N GLY A 38 5.70 -5.15 20.59
CA GLY A 38 6.99 -4.95 21.28
C GLY A 38 8.19 -4.65 20.37
N TYR A 39 7.96 -4.48 19.06
CA TYR A 39 8.97 -3.98 18.13
C TYR A 39 8.49 -2.68 17.50
N ASP A 40 9.32 -1.64 17.62
CA ASP A 40 9.06 -0.38 16.94
C ASP A 40 9.43 -0.50 15.45
N THR A 41 8.43 -0.69 14.60
CA THR A 41 8.65 -0.82 13.15
C THR A 41 9.15 0.47 12.52
N ASP A 42 9.05 1.61 13.20
CA ASP A 42 9.61 2.88 12.75
C ASP A 42 11.15 2.85 12.73
N GLN A 43 11.77 1.87 13.42
CA GLN A 43 13.20 1.56 13.28
C GLN A 43 13.56 0.97 11.91
N LEU A 44 12.58 0.51 11.13
CA LEU A 44 12.74 0.02 9.76
C LEU A 44 12.55 1.13 8.71
N GLY A 45 12.26 2.36 9.14
CA GLY A 45 11.96 3.54 8.31
C GLY A 45 10.54 4.07 8.58
N THR A 46 10.34 5.39 8.53
CA THR A 46 9.04 6.04 8.78
C THR A 46 8.48 6.73 7.53
N PHE A 47 7.15 6.87 7.49
CA PHE A 47 6.48 7.70 6.47
C PHE A 47 6.72 9.20 6.67
N THR A 48 7.16 9.62 7.86
CA THR A 48 7.34 11.01 8.27
C THR A 48 8.73 11.58 7.97
N ARG A 49 9.56 10.86 7.19
CA ARG A 49 10.91 11.28 6.77
C ARG A 49 11.95 11.39 7.89
N ASP A 50 11.62 10.99 9.12
CA ASP A 50 12.54 11.03 10.28
C ASP A 50 13.70 10.03 10.17
N LYS A 51 13.50 8.91 9.44
CA LYS A 51 14.53 7.90 9.14
C LYS A 51 14.43 7.44 7.68
N PRO A 52 15.47 7.63 6.84
CA PRO A 52 15.45 7.17 5.45
C PRO A 52 15.29 5.64 5.38
N ARG A 53 14.40 5.19 4.50
CA ARG A 53 14.11 3.76 4.30
C ARG A 53 15.26 3.12 3.51
N PRO A 54 15.96 2.10 4.05
CA PRO A 54 16.89 1.33 3.24
C PRO A 54 16.12 0.37 2.33
N GLY A 55 16.42 0.41 1.03
CA GLY A 55 15.87 -0.51 0.04
C GLY A 55 14.46 -0.19 -0.46
N THR A 56 13.92 -1.11 -1.24
CA THR A 56 12.61 -1.05 -1.90
C THR A 56 11.45 -1.24 -0.93
N GLN A 57 10.22 -0.95 -1.41
CA GLN A 57 9.01 -1.21 -0.63
C GLN A 57 8.91 -2.68 -0.18
N LEU A 58 9.18 -3.59 -1.11
CA LEU A 58 9.17 -5.03 -0.89
C LEU A 58 10.23 -5.48 0.12
N GLU A 59 11.45 -4.95 0.04
CA GLU A 59 12.53 -5.31 0.98
C GLU A 59 12.20 -4.94 2.42
N ALA A 60 11.59 -3.78 2.66
CA ALA A 60 11.19 -3.42 4.02
C ALA A 60 10.02 -4.28 4.53
N ALA A 61 9.07 -4.64 3.65
CA ALA A 61 7.98 -5.55 4.00
C ALA A 61 8.54 -6.93 4.37
N ARG A 62 9.46 -7.45 3.56
CA ARG A 62 10.18 -8.71 3.82
C ARG A 62 10.91 -8.65 5.16
N ARG A 63 11.70 -7.59 5.41
CA ARG A 63 12.42 -7.41 6.67
C ARG A 63 11.45 -7.39 7.87
N LYS A 64 10.32 -6.69 7.75
CA LYS A 64 9.30 -6.65 8.80
C LYS A 64 8.67 -8.03 9.06
N ALA A 65 8.33 -8.77 8.01
CA ALA A 65 7.82 -10.14 8.15
C ALA A 65 8.84 -11.04 8.86
N ARG A 66 10.13 -10.95 8.47
CA ARG A 66 11.23 -11.67 9.10
C ARG A 66 11.40 -11.34 10.59
N VAL A 67 11.37 -10.07 10.96
CA VAL A 67 11.41 -9.66 12.38
C VAL A 67 10.22 -10.23 13.14
N GLY A 68 9.01 -10.17 12.58
CA GLY A 68 7.82 -10.77 13.17
C GLY A 68 7.96 -12.28 13.42
N MET A 69 8.53 -13.01 12.45
CA MET A 69 8.82 -14.44 12.58
C MET A 69 9.83 -14.70 13.70
N THR A 70 10.94 -13.94 13.75
CA THR A 70 11.97 -14.09 14.79
C THR A 70 11.40 -13.86 16.19
N LEU A 71 10.61 -12.80 16.39
CA LEU A 71 10.07 -12.44 17.70
C LEU A 71 9.00 -13.42 18.19
N SER A 72 8.24 -14.02 17.27
CA SER A 72 7.18 -14.97 17.61
C SER A 72 7.64 -16.43 17.64
N GLY A 73 8.79 -16.75 17.06
CA GLY A 73 9.24 -18.12 16.83
C GLY A 73 8.41 -18.87 15.77
N LEU A 74 7.56 -18.18 15.01
CA LEU A 74 6.70 -18.79 14.00
C LEU A 74 7.41 -18.92 12.64
N PRO A 75 7.18 -20.02 11.90
CA PRO A 75 7.83 -20.26 10.61
C PRO A 75 7.13 -19.55 9.43
N VAL A 76 6.02 -18.84 9.69
CA VAL A 76 5.27 -18.08 8.69
C VAL A 76 5.09 -16.65 9.18
N GLY A 77 5.41 -15.69 8.32
CA GLY A 77 5.36 -14.26 8.63
C GLY A 77 4.54 -13.48 7.61
N LEU A 78 3.83 -12.46 8.10
CA LEU A 78 3.10 -11.46 7.35
C LEU A 78 3.61 -10.07 7.70
N ALA A 79 3.68 -9.21 6.70
CA ALA A 79 3.90 -7.79 6.89
C ALA A 79 3.24 -7.00 5.77
N SER A 80 2.86 -5.76 6.09
CA SER A 80 2.37 -4.81 5.10
C SER A 80 3.22 -3.55 5.06
N GLU A 81 3.38 -3.04 3.84
CA GLU A 81 4.06 -1.79 3.57
C GLU A 81 3.34 -0.97 2.51
N GLY A 82 3.34 0.34 2.74
CA GLY A 82 2.79 1.33 1.82
C GLY A 82 3.89 2.20 1.21
N SER A 83 3.58 2.82 0.09
CA SER A 83 4.31 3.96 -0.45
C SER A 83 3.32 4.95 -1.08
N PHE A 84 3.74 6.21 -1.13
CA PHE A 84 3.03 7.27 -1.83
C PHE A 84 3.97 7.88 -2.85
N ALA A 85 3.50 8.04 -4.08
CA ALA A 85 4.25 8.63 -5.18
C ALA A 85 3.33 9.48 -6.06
N ALA A 86 3.90 10.17 -7.04
CA ALA A 86 3.09 10.75 -8.10
C ALA A 86 2.45 9.65 -8.95
N ASP A 87 1.22 9.89 -9.40
CA ASP A 87 0.47 9.06 -10.34
C ASP A 87 1.34 8.67 -11.56
N PRO A 88 1.40 7.38 -11.94
CA PRO A 88 2.35 6.92 -12.95
C PRO A 88 1.96 7.28 -14.39
N TRP A 89 0.76 7.81 -14.64
CA TRP A 89 0.30 8.16 -15.99
C TRP A 89 0.43 9.66 -16.29
N THR A 90 0.05 10.50 -15.33
CA THR A 90 -0.03 11.96 -15.46
C THR A 90 0.98 12.69 -14.57
N GLY A 91 1.43 12.07 -13.47
CA GLY A 91 2.24 12.71 -12.44
C GLY A 91 1.50 13.77 -11.62
N MET A 92 0.17 13.93 -11.80
CA MET A 92 -0.58 15.07 -11.24
C MET A 92 -1.25 14.79 -9.89
N PHE A 93 -1.44 13.52 -9.53
CA PHE A 93 -2.16 13.14 -8.32
C PHE A 93 -1.29 12.28 -7.40
N ALA A 94 -1.60 12.30 -6.11
CA ALA A 94 -0.99 11.36 -5.18
C ALA A 94 -1.50 9.93 -5.45
N TRP A 95 -0.59 8.98 -5.45
CA TRP A 95 -0.84 7.58 -5.73
C TRP A 95 -0.36 6.72 -4.57
N ASN A 96 -1.24 5.90 -4.01
CA ASN A 96 -0.93 4.98 -2.92
C ASN A 96 -0.71 3.58 -3.49
N VAL A 97 0.40 2.94 -3.11
CA VAL A 97 0.69 1.54 -3.41
C VAL A 97 0.84 0.82 -2.07
N GLU A 98 0.01 -0.18 -1.82
CA GLU A 98 0.07 -1.04 -0.64
C GLU A 98 0.42 -2.47 -1.05
N MET A 99 1.30 -3.08 -0.27
CA MET A 99 1.74 -4.46 -0.44
C MET A 99 1.57 -5.21 0.87
N VAL A 100 1.17 -6.49 0.78
CA VAL A 100 1.15 -7.44 1.89
C VAL A 100 1.97 -8.66 1.47
N VAL A 101 3.00 -8.99 2.25
CA VAL A 101 3.93 -10.07 1.95
C VAL A 101 3.72 -11.19 2.96
N LEU A 102 3.61 -12.42 2.46
CA LEU A 102 3.68 -13.65 3.25
C LEU A 102 5.01 -14.37 2.95
N LEU A 103 5.71 -14.75 4.00
CA LEU A 103 6.90 -15.60 3.97
C LEU A 103 6.58 -16.93 4.67
N ASP A 104 6.96 -18.06 4.07
CA ASP A 104 6.83 -19.39 4.69
C ASP A 104 8.16 -20.16 4.55
N ASP A 105 8.88 -20.32 5.66
CA ASP A 105 10.18 -21.00 5.66
C ASP A 105 10.08 -22.51 5.47
N ARG A 106 8.92 -23.10 5.74
CA ARG A 106 8.70 -24.55 5.56
C ARG A 106 8.61 -24.89 4.08
N LEU A 107 8.15 -23.93 3.28
CA LEU A 107 7.95 -24.08 1.84
C LEU A 107 8.99 -23.30 1.01
N GLY A 108 9.82 -22.47 1.65
CA GLY A 108 10.74 -21.57 0.96
C GLY A 108 10.01 -20.54 0.09
N LEU A 109 8.84 -20.06 0.54
CA LEU A 109 7.94 -19.23 -0.26
C LEU A 109 7.94 -17.76 0.14
N GLU A 110 7.87 -16.89 -0.86
CA GLU A 110 7.49 -15.49 -0.74
C GLU A 110 6.31 -15.21 -1.68
N VAL A 111 5.17 -14.79 -1.11
CA VAL A 111 3.97 -14.41 -1.88
C VAL A 111 3.59 -12.99 -1.54
N VAL A 112 3.31 -12.20 -2.58
CA VAL A 112 3.06 -10.76 -2.45
C VAL A 112 1.67 -10.44 -2.98
N GLY A 113 0.81 -9.87 -2.15
CA GLY A 113 -0.40 -9.19 -2.61
C GLY A 113 -0.15 -7.70 -2.77
N MET A 114 -0.77 -7.08 -3.77
CA MET A 114 -0.61 -5.65 -4.04
C MET A 114 -1.92 -4.99 -4.45
N ALA A 115 -2.12 -3.76 -4.01
CA ALA A 115 -3.17 -2.89 -4.50
C ALA A 115 -2.67 -1.46 -4.61
N GLN A 116 -3.19 -0.72 -5.59
CA GLN A 116 -2.81 0.67 -5.79
C GLN A 116 -3.99 1.50 -6.28
N GLY A 117 -3.93 2.82 -6.05
CA GLY A 117 -4.99 3.74 -6.42
C GLY A 117 -4.68 5.19 -6.06
N ALA A 118 -5.55 6.09 -6.50
CA ALA A 118 -5.50 7.49 -6.13
C ALA A 118 -5.57 7.67 -4.60
N ALA A 119 -4.80 8.63 -4.09
CA ALA A 119 -4.64 8.87 -2.66
C ALA A 119 -5.01 10.31 -2.28
N ARG A 120 -5.51 10.47 -1.05
CA ARG A 120 -5.66 11.77 -0.39
C ARG A 120 -4.39 12.07 0.41
N SER A 121 -3.52 12.89 -0.17
CA SER A 121 -2.21 13.27 0.38
C SER A 121 -1.86 14.69 -0.07
N ALA A 122 -2.79 15.63 0.13
CA ALA A 122 -2.54 17.03 -0.18
C ALA A 122 -1.84 17.73 1.00
N GLN A 123 -1.43 18.98 0.74
CA GLN A 123 -0.81 19.86 1.73
C GLN A 123 -1.30 21.30 1.54
N LEU A 124 -1.32 22.07 2.62
CA LEU A 124 -1.66 23.49 2.64
C LEU A 124 -0.72 24.24 3.58
N GLN A 125 -0.28 25.43 3.18
CA GLN A 125 0.37 26.39 4.08
C GLN A 125 -0.50 27.64 4.16
N THR A 126 -0.94 28.00 5.37
CA THR A 126 -1.87 29.12 5.58
C THR A 126 -1.74 29.73 6.97
N ALA A 127 -2.02 31.03 7.08
CA ALA A 127 -2.26 31.73 8.35
C ALA A 127 -3.76 31.93 8.66
N ASP A 128 -4.63 31.57 7.72
CA ASP A 128 -6.07 31.74 7.78
C ASP A 128 -6.79 30.43 8.13
N TRP A 129 -7.64 30.50 9.15
CA TRP A 129 -8.49 29.39 9.56
C TRP A 129 -9.50 29.00 8.48
N ALA A 130 -10.12 29.96 7.79
CA ALA A 130 -11.16 29.64 6.83
C ALA A 130 -10.59 28.82 5.66
N ALA A 131 -9.38 29.18 5.20
CA ALA A 131 -8.64 28.37 4.23
C ALA A 131 -8.31 26.96 4.74
N LEU A 132 -7.89 26.80 6.01
CA LEU A 132 -7.62 25.48 6.59
C LEU A 132 -8.90 24.63 6.69
N GLU A 133 -10.01 25.24 7.12
CA GLU A 133 -11.30 24.58 7.27
C GLU A 133 -11.81 24.05 5.92
N GLN A 134 -11.74 24.88 4.87
CA GLN A 134 -12.09 24.48 3.51
C GLN A 134 -11.20 23.33 3.01
N TYR A 135 -9.89 23.43 3.24
CA TYR A 135 -8.95 22.36 2.90
C TYR A 135 -9.28 21.05 3.63
N ALA A 136 -9.54 21.11 4.94
CA ALA A 136 -9.87 19.94 5.74
C ALA A 136 -11.11 19.21 5.19
N GLN A 137 -12.16 19.95 4.83
CA GLN A 137 -13.36 19.38 4.20
C GLN A 137 -13.04 18.71 2.87
N GLN A 138 -12.27 19.37 1.99
CA GLN A 138 -11.88 18.81 0.69
C GLN A 138 -11.06 17.52 0.82
N GLN A 139 -10.24 17.44 1.88
CA GLN A 139 -9.40 16.29 2.17
C GLN A 139 -10.10 15.16 2.95
N GLY A 140 -11.40 15.31 3.25
CA GLY A 140 -12.22 14.27 3.87
C GLY A 140 -12.11 14.21 5.39
N PHE A 141 -11.79 15.32 6.04
CA PHE A 141 -11.86 15.45 7.49
C PHE A 141 -13.32 15.44 7.98
N PRO A 142 -13.65 14.80 9.12
CA PRO A 142 -12.74 14.20 10.12
C PRO A 142 -12.34 12.75 9.87
N GLU A 143 -12.92 12.05 8.90
CA GLU A 143 -12.63 10.64 8.64
C GLU A 143 -11.17 10.45 8.22
N HIS A 144 -10.66 11.35 7.40
CA HIS A 144 -9.23 11.55 7.16
C HIS A 144 -8.68 12.54 8.18
N GLN A 145 -7.85 12.05 9.08
CA GLN A 145 -7.22 12.90 10.08
C GLN A 145 -6.15 13.79 9.43
N LEU A 146 -5.79 14.87 10.13
CA LEU A 146 -4.78 15.81 9.71
C LEU A 146 -3.58 15.83 10.66
N VAL A 147 -2.46 16.30 10.12
CA VAL A 147 -1.26 16.70 10.86
C VAL A 147 -1.08 18.20 10.65
N LEU A 148 -0.82 18.93 11.73
CA LEU A 148 -0.43 20.35 11.67
C LEU A 148 0.99 20.54 12.18
N ARG A 149 1.70 21.49 11.56
CA ARG A 149 3.04 21.95 11.92
C ARG A 149 3.08 23.47 11.98
N PRO A 150 3.80 24.08 12.93
CA PRO A 150 4.20 25.47 12.83
C PRO A 150 5.11 25.67 11.60
N GLU A 151 5.09 26.87 11.02
CA GLU A 151 6.04 27.37 10.00
C GLU A 151 6.01 26.70 8.63
N GLY A 152 6.27 25.39 8.55
CA GLY A 152 6.50 24.68 7.29
C GLY A 152 6.60 23.15 7.41
N PRO A 153 6.82 22.47 6.28
CA PRO A 153 6.81 21.00 6.19
C PRO A 153 7.91 20.31 6.99
N ASP A 154 9.03 20.99 7.23
CA ASP A 154 10.21 20.43 7.89
C ASP A 154 10.29 20.76 9.39
N ASP A 155 9.27 21.42 9.95
CA ASP A 155 9.24 21.75 11.38
C ASP A 155 9.09 20.48 12.22
N PRO A 156 9.98 20.22 13.20
CA PRO A 156 9.91 19.02 14.03
C PRO A 156 8.73 19.02 15.02
N ARG A 157 8.13 20.18 15.30
CA ARG A 157 6.93 20.31 16.13
C ARG A 157 5.74 19.92 15.27
N LEU A 158 4.98 18.91 15.69
CA LEU A 158 3.77 18.55 14.99
C LEU A 158 2.70 17.93 15.88
N ASP A 159 1.46 18.27 15.57
CA ASP A 159 0.26 17.67 16.12
C ASP A 159 -0.27 16.62 15.15
N LYS A 160 -0.24 15.35 15.56
CA LYS A 160 -0.67 14.22 14.72
C LYS A 160 -2.04 13.70 15.16
N GLY A 161 -2.78 13.11 14.23
CA GLY A 161 -4.02 12.39 14.53
C GLY A 161 -5.17 13.30 14.97
N LEU A 162 -5.21 14.52 14.42
CA LEU A 162 -6.32 15.43 14.63
C LEU A 162 -7.56 14.84 13.96
N ALA A 163 -8.60 14.56 14.74
CA ALA A 163 -9.77 13.77 14.31
C ALA A 163 -11.11 14.45 14.62
N ASP A 164 -11.11 15.68 15.11
CA ASP A 164 -12.32 16.48 15.34
C ASP A 164 -12.05 17.98 15.19
N TRP A 165 -13.10 18.74 14.88
CA TRP A 165 -13.02 20.16 14.56
C TRP A 165 -12.49 21.04 15.70
N ALA A 166 -12.81 20.70 16.94
CA ALA A 166 -12.36 21.48 18.09
C ALA A 166 -10.86 21.29 18.33
N ALA A 167 -10.37 20.04 18.25
CA ALA A 167 -8.95 19.73 18.32
C ALA A 167 -8.17 20.37 17.17
N LEU A 168 -8.70 20.34 15.94
CA LEU A 168 -8.10 20.99 14.77
C LEU A 168 -7.97 22.50 14.97
N ARG A 169 -9.02 23.17 15.46
CA ARG A 169 -9.00 24.61 15.77
C ARG A 169 -7.97 24.95 16.83
N ALA A 170 -7.99 24.23 17.94
CA ALA A 170 -7.04 24.46 19.03
C ALA A 170 -5.58 24.25 18.59
N SER A 171 -5.32 23.20 17.80
CA SER A 171 -4.00 22.92 17.23
C SER A 171 -3.56 23.99 16.25
N PHE A 172 -4.46 24.49 15.38
CA PHE A 172 -4.15 25.58 14.46
C PHE A 172 -3.75 26.86 15.19
N GLU A 173 -4.52 27.30 16.18
CA GLU A 173 -4.21 28.53 16.93
C GLU A 173 -2.87 28.40 17.67
N ARG A 174 -2.57 27.21 18.23
CA ARG A 174 -1.27 26.91 18.85
C ARG A 174 -0.13 26.96 17.84
N CYS A 175 -0.24 26.22 16.73
CA CYS A 175 0.80 26.18 15.69
C CYS A 175 1.08 27.57 15.15
N ARG A 176 0.04 28.39 14.95
CA ARG A 176 0.18 29.77 14.47
C ARG A 176 0.91 30.66 15.47
N ALA A 177 0.64 30.51 16.76
CA ALA A 177 1.32 31.26 17.82
C ALA A 177 2.79 30.86 17.99
N GLU A 178 3.12 29.59 17.74
CA GLU A 178 4.48 29.05 17.80
C GLU A 178 5.32 29.35 16.54
N ALA A 179 4.67 29.69 15.42
CA ALA A 179 5.31 29.91 14.13
C ALA A 179 5.85 31.33 14.00
N ALA A 180 7.17 31.47 13.80
CA ALA A 180 7.80 32.79 13.63
C ALA A 180 7.28 33.55 12.38
N ASN A 181 6.82 32.83 11.35
CA ASN A 181 6.25 33.40 10.13
C ASN A 181 4.70 33.52 10.16
N GLY A 182 4.07 33.14 11.28
CA GLY A 182 2.62 33.12 11.44
C GLY A 182 1.88 32.13 10.53
N GLN A 183 2.59 31.22 9.85
CA GLN A 183 2.02 30.19 8.98
C GLN A 183 1.86 28.87 9.71
N VAL A 184 0.83 28.13 9.34
CA VAL A 184 0.62 26.74 9.73
C VAL A 184 0.66 25.88 8.48
N TYR A 185 1.44 24.81 8.53
CA TYR A 185 1.48 23.80 7.50
C TYR A 185 0.56 22.63 7.90
N ALA A 186 -0.31 22.23 6.98
CA ALA A 186 -1.29 21.17 7.16
C ALA A 186 -1.11 20.09 6.10
N GLU A 187 -1.19 18.83 6.51
CA GLU A 187 -1.13 17.67 5.61
C GLU A 187 -2.08 16.56 6.07
N ASN A 188 -2.50 15.69 5.15
CA ASN A 188 -3.22 14.49 5.53
C ASN A 188 -2.34 13.59 6.42
N ASP A 189 -2.93 13.04 7.47
CA ASP A 189 -2.28 11.99 8.24
C ASP A 189 -2.27 10.69 7.44
N LEU A 190 -1.10 10.32 6.92
CA LEU A 190 -0.97 9.13 6.07
C LEU A 190 -0.92 7.83 6.86
N ARG A 191 -0.95 7.85 8.20
CA ARG A 191 -0.94 6.63 9.03
C ARG A 191 -2.20 5.81 8.80
N ALA A 192 -2.09 4.48 8.75
CA ALA A 192 -3.20 3.62 8.29
C ALA A 192 -4.50 3.79 9.10
N HIS A 193 -4.43 3.88 10.43
CA HIS A 193 -5.60 4.10 11.29
C HIS A 193 -6.25 5.48 11.11
N ALA A 194 -5.52 6.44 10.55
CA ALA A 194 -5.89 7.84 10.38
C ALA A 194 -6.36 8.15 8.95
N ASN A 195 -6.23 7.18 8.03
CA ASN A 195 -6.53 7.31 6.61
C ASN A 195 -7.39 6.13 6.12
N PRO A 196 -8.74 6.27 6.09
CA PRO A 196 -9.65 5.21 5.70
C PRO A 196 -9.40 4.65 4.29
N THR A 197 -9.07 5.50 3.32
CA THR A 197 -8.79 5.04 1.94
C THR A 197 -7.52 4.19 1.86
N ARG A 198 -6.50 4.52 2.67
CA ARG A 198 -5.28 3.70 2.80
C ARG A 198 -5.61 2.36 3.45
N MET A 199 -6.43 2.36 4.51
CA MET A 199 -6.88 1.12 5.16
C MET A 199 -7.64 0.21 4.19
N GLN A 200 -8.48 0.79 3.33
CA GLN A 200 -9.15 0.06 2.25
C GLN A 200 -8.15 -0.53 1.24
N ARG A 201 -7.12 0.23 0.84
CA ARG A 201 -6.06 -0.29 -0.05
C ARG A 201 -5.28 -1.45 0.55
N ILE A 202 -5.00 -1.42 1.86
CA ILE A 202 -4.40 -2.57 2.56
C ILE A 202 -5.34 -3.78 2.51
N ALA A 203 -6.64 -3.58 2.67
CA ALA A 203 -7.63 -4.66 2.56
C ALA A 203 -7.65 -5.27 1.15
N GLU A 204 -7.54 -4.45 0.10
CA GLU A 204 -7.45 -4.92 -1.29
C GLU A 204 -6.16 -5.70 -1.57
N ALA A 205 -5.02 -5.19 -1.09
CA ALA A 205 -3.74 -5.90 -1.21
C ALA A 205 -3.78 -7.24 -0.45
N THR A 206 -4.50 -7.31 0.67
CA THR A 206 -4.72 -8.56 1.41
C THR A 206 -5.60 -9.54 0.63
N ARG A 207 -6.64 -9.06 -0.06
CA ARG A 207 -7.48 -9.92 -0.91
C ARG A 207 -6.69 -10.45 -2.12
N ASP A 208 -5.86 -9.63 -2.73
CA ASP A 208 -4.94 -10.07 -3.79
C ASP A 208 -3.98 -11.16 -3.27
N LEU A 209 -3.38 -10.95 -2.09
CA LEU A 209 -2.57 -11.98 -1.42
C LEU A 209 -3.36 -13.28 -1.21
N LEU A 210 -4.58 -13.18 -0.67
CA LEU A 210 -5.43 -14.34 -0.41
C LEU A 210 -5.71 -15.14 -1.70
N GLN A 211 -6.09 -14.45 -2.78
CA GLN A 211 -6.35 -15.08 -4.06
C GLN A 211 -5.12 -15.85 -4.56
N ARG A 212 -3.93 -15.24 -4.43
CA ARG A 212 -2.66 -15.92 -4.78
C ARG A 212 -2.43 -17.16 -3.91
N LEU A 213 -2.63 -17.07 -2.60
CA LEU A 213 -2.45 -18.19 -1.68
C LEU A 213 -3.43 -19.35 -1.93
N GLN A 214 -4.61 -19.06 -2.48
CA GLN A 214 -5.60 -20.07 -2.87
C GLN A 214 -5.35 -20.65 -4.27
N THR A 215 -4.47 -20.04 -5.06
CA THR A 215 -4.15 -20.49 -6.41
C THR A 215 -2.94 -21.41 -6.38
N ALA A 216 -3.18 -22.70 -6.61
CA ALA A 216 -2.14 -23.72 -6.70
C ALA A 216 -1.40 -23.65 -8.04
N CYS A 217 -0.11 -23.92 -8.01
CA CYS A 217 0.69 -24.08 -9.22
C CYS A 217 0.31 -25.38 -9.96
N PRO A 218 0.08 -25.34 -11.29
CA PRO A 218 -0.25 -26.54 -12.05
C PRO A 218 0.92 -27.56 -12.12
N ALA A 219 2.15 -27.13 -11.83
CA ALA A 219 3.34 -27.99 -11.92
C ALA A 219 3.77 -28.60 -10.58
N CYS A 220 3.59 -27.90 -9.46
CA CYS A 220 4.08 -28.36 -8.14
C CYS A 220 3.05 -28.27 -7.01
N ASP A 221 1.82 -27.84 -7.30
CA ASP A 221 0.72 -27.65 -6.35
C ASP A 221 1.01 -26.65 -5.20
N ALA A 222 2.14 -25.95 -5.23
CA ALA A 222 2.47 -24.92 -4.25
C ALA A 222 1.54 -23.70 -4.41
N PRO A 223 1.18 -23.03 -3.30
CA PRO A 223 0.34 -21.83 -3.34
C PRO A 223 1.13 -20.64 -3.88
N GLY A 224 0.41 -19.58 -4.27
CA GLY A 224 1.03 -18.32 -4.69
C GLY A 224 1.19 -18.18 -6.21
N TYR A 225 0.75 -19.17 -6.99
CA TYR A 225 0.73 -19.08 -8.45
C TYR A 225 -0.20 -17.95 -8.88
N GLY A 226 0.26 -17.08 -9.76
CA GLY A 226 -0.54 -15.94 -10.18
C GLY A 226 0.24 -14.96 -11.05
N LEU A 227 -0.43 -13.86 -11.37
CA LEU A 227 0.11 -12.79 -12.21
C LEU A 227 1.40 -12.21 -11.60
N VAL A 228 2.49 -12.22 -12.37
CA VAL A 228 3.76 -11.57 -12.01
C VAL A 228 4.15 -10.47 -12.99
N GLY A 229 3.47 -10.37 -14.13
CA GLY A 229 3.75 -9.35 -15.12
C GLY A 229 2.76 -9.36 -16.28
N ARG A 230 2.87 -8.35 -17.12
CA ARG A 230 2.10 -8.20 -18.35
C ARG A 230 3.06 -7.86 -19.48
N GLU A 231 2.95 -8.57 -20.59
CA GLU A 231 3.78 -8.31 -21.77
C GLU A 231 3.08 -7.27 -22.66
N PRO A 232 3.69 -6.10 -22.94
CA PRO A 232 3.12 -5.09 -23.84
C PRO A 232 3.08 -5.59 -25.29
N GLY A 233 2.43 -4.83 -26.16
CA GLY A 233 2.48 -5.03 -27.61
C GLY A 233 1.20 -5.55 -28.24
N LEU A 234 0.03 -5.23 -27.68
CA LEU A 234 -1.23 -5.48 -28.40
C LEU A 234 -1.25 -4.62 -29.67
N PRO A 235 -1.50 -5.19 -30.87
CA PRO A 235 -1.39 -4.45 -32.13
C PRO A 235 -2.49 -3.39 -32.25
N CYS A 236 -2.14 -2.20 -32.74
CA CYS A 236 -3.11 -1.16 -33.08
C CYS A 236 -4.05 -1.65 -34.18
N ARG A 237 -5.36 -1.40 -34.04
CA ARG A 237 -6.36 -1.81 -35.03
C ARG A 237 -6.21 -1.14 -36.40
N ASP A 238 -5.64 0.06 -36.45
CA ASP A 238 -5.52 0.85 -37.68
C ASP A 238 -4.17 0.63 -38.38
N CYS A 239 -3.06 0.75 -37.65
CA CYS A 239 -1.71 0.70 -38.23
C CYS A 239 -0.93 -0.59 -37.94
N GLY A 240 -1.45 -1.49 -37.11
CA GLY A 240 -0.79 -2.74 -36.72
C GLY A 240 0.42 -2.59 -35.78
N SER A 241 0.87 -1.38 -35.48
CA SER A 241 2.03 -1.16 -34.61
C SER A 241 1.77 -1.64 -33.17
N PRO A 242 2.77 -2.20 -32.48
CA PRO A 242 2.64 -2.64 -31.09
C PRO A 242 2.37 -1.44 -30.16
N THR A 243 1.40 -1.58 -29.26
CA THR A 243 1.06 -0.55 -28.27
C THR A 243 1.58 -0.91 -26.87
N GLN A 244 1.53 0.05 -25.93
CA GLN A 244 1.83 -0.22 -24.52
C GLN A 244 0.75 -1.06 -23.83
N ILE A 245 -0.39 -1.28 -24.48
CA ILE A 245 -1.41 -2.19 -23.96
C ILE A 245 -0.86 -3.60 -23.98
N TYR A 246 -1.01 -4.30 -22.85
CA TYR A 246 -0.56 -5.67 -22.76
C TYR A 246 -1.31 -6.59 -23.72
N ARG A 247 -0.57 -7.51 -24.34
CA ARG A 247 -1.09 -8.59 -25.19
C ARG A 247 -1.25 -9.91 -24.44
N ALA A 248 -0.49 -10.08 -23.35
CA ALA A 248 -0.49 -11.30 -22.56
C ALA A 248 -0.20 -11.04 -21.09
N GLU A 249 -0.73 -11.91 -20.26
CA GLU A 249 -0.45 -11.99 -18.83
C GLU A 249 0.60 -13.07 -18.57
N VAL A 250 1.53 -12.78 -17.68
CA VAL A 250 2.58 -13.69 -17.25
C VAL A 250 2.22 -14.19 -15.86
N LEU A 251 1.93 -15.48 -15.75
CA LEU A 251 1.71 -16.15 -14.48
C LEU A 251 2.96 -16.94 -14.10
N GLN A 252 3.32 -16.93 -12.82
CA GLN A 252 4.51 -17.64 -12.34
C GLN A 252 4.31 -18.18 -10.93
N CYS A 253 4.90 -19.35 -10.69
CA CYS A 253 4.92 -19.98 -9.38
C CYS A 253 6.11 -19.47 -8.55
N PRO A 254 5.88 -19.02 -7.30
CA PRO A 254 6.97 -18.59 -6.42
C PRO A 254 7.86 -19.73 -5.92
N ALA A 255 7.39 -20.98 -5.92
CA ALA A 255 8.16 -22.15 -5.50
C ALA A 255 9.01 -22.75 -6.63
N CYS A 256 8.38 -23.26 -7.69
CA CYS A 256 9.09 -24.01 -8.74
C CYS A 256 9.45 -23.18 -9.98
N GLN A 257 9.12 -21.89 -9.98
CA GLN A 257 9.36 -20.99 -11.12
C GLN A 257 8.64 -21.38 -12.42
N HIS A 258 7.68 -22.32 -12.36
CA HIS A 258 6.81 -22.62 -13.50
C HIS A 258 6.13 -21.34 -13.99
N ARG A 259 6.25 -21.07 -15.31
CA ARG A 259 5.82 -19.82 -15.94
C ARG A 259 4.88 -20.14 -17.11
N GLU A 260 3.78 -19.42 -17.17
CA GLU A 260 2.78 -19.52 -18.24
C GLU A 260 2.50 -18.13 -18.80
N VAL A 261 2.49 -17.99 -20.12
CA VAL A 261 2.09 -16.76 -20.79
C VAL A 261 0.70 -16.97 -21.37
N ARG A 262 -0.28 -16.24 -20.86
CA ARG A 262 -1.67 -16.30 -21.31
C ARG A 262 -1.99 -15.09 -22.18
N PRO A 263 -2.19 -15.26 -23.49
CA PRO A 263 -2.69 -14.18 -24.34
C PRO A 263 -4.01 -13.64 -23.80
N ARG A 264 -4.24 -12.36 -23.98
CA ARG A 264 -5.56 -11.77 -23.71
C ARG A 264 -6.61 -12.43 -24.58
N SER A 265 -7.70 -12.85 -23.96
CA SER A 265 -8.87 -13.38 -24.65
C SER A 265 -9.96 -12.34 -24.85
N ASP A 266 -9.95 -11.25 -24.06
CA ASP A 266 -10.97 -10.21 -24.08
C ASP A 266 -10.79 -9.20 -25.22
N ARG A 267 -9.56 -9.05 -25.75
CA ARG A 267 -9.24 -8.06 -26.78
C ARG A 267 -8.06 -8.50 -27.63
N GLN A 268 -8.20 -8.43 -28.96
CA GLN A 268 -7.15 -8.76 -29.92
C GLN A 268 -6.38 -7.54 -30.46
N PHE A 269 -7.02 -6.36 -30.47
CA PHE A 269 -6.44 -5.12 -31.00
C PHE A 269 -6.60 -3.96 -30.03
N ALA A 270 -5.61 -3.06 -30.00
CA ALA A 270 -5.67 -1.79 -29.30
C ALA A 270 -6.45 -0.75 -30.12
N ASP A 271 -7.13 0.16 -29.42
CA ASP A 271 -7.73 1.34 -30.04
C ASP A 271 -6.63 2.29 -30.54
N ALA A 272 -6.87 2.95 -31.68
CA ALA A 272 -5.94 3.92 -32.24
C ALA A 272 -5.66 5.10 -31.29
N ALA A 273 -6.62 5.48 -30.45
CA ALA A 273 -6.44 6.50 -29.40
C ALA A 273 -5.36 6.13 -28.37
N GLN A 274 -5.00 4.85 -28.27
CA GLN A 274 -3.99 4.33 -27.33
C GLN A 274 -2.68 3.94 -28.05
N CYS A 275 -2.56 4.26 -29.34
CA CYS A 275 -1.37 3.97 -30.15
C CYS A 275 -0.52 5.23 -30.29
N ALA A 276 0.72 5.20 -29.80
CA ALA A 276 1.65 6.33 -29.93
C ALA A 276 2.00 6.71 -31.38
N HIS A 277 1.70 5.84 -32.36
CA HIS A 277 1.86 6.17 -33.79
C HIS A 277 0.63 6.86 -34.38
N CYS A 278 -0.58 6.41 -34.03
CA CYS A 278 -1.83 6.99 -34.54
C CYS A 278 -2.29 8.22 -33.73
N ASN A 279 -1.93 8.26 -32.45
CA ASN A 279 -2.23 9.32 -31.49
C ASN A 279 -0.96 9.61 -30.65
N PRO A 280 0.02 10.35 -31.22
CA PRO A 280 1.26 10.72 -30.56
C PRO A 280 1.07 11.68 -29.39
#